data_AF-A0A3N5QKR7-F1
#
_entry.id   AF-A0A3N5QKR7-F1
#
_cell.length_a   1.000
_cell.length_b   1.000
_cell.length_c   1.000
_cell.angle_alpha   90.00
_cell.angle_beta   90.00
_cell.angle_gamma   90.00
#
_symmetry.space_group_name_H-M   'P 1'
#
loop_
_entity.id
_entity.type
_entity.pdbx_description
1 polymer ?
#
loop_
_entity_poly.entity_id
_entity_poly.type
_entity_poly.pdbx_seq_one_letter_code
_entity_poly.pdbx_strand_id
1 'polypeptide(L)'
;MADPGIQVANYTILLNGTELSAELTGAIEGVTLEEEINLPAMFTLKFNIVDFANGNWRGIDLDTFKPGDSVKIKMGMDTPKDMMTGEIAALDLSFGEHSVMEIRGFDKLYRLKFGTQRRSFKDMKDSDIAASLASECGLSAQADDTRTVHPYLFQNNLSNYDFLLERAKRIGYEMLNDDKTFFFRKSQEDKAPATTLEYGLDLDRLSLQLKMLLEGSEIEIRGWDIKKKSDISGKA
;
A
#
# COMPACT_ATOMS: atom_id res chain seq x y z
N MET A 1 12.95 -20.09 31.64
CA MET A 1 12.10 -18.93 31.29
C MET A 1 12.96 -17.70 31.51
N ALA A 2 13.44 -17.10 30.42
CA ALA A 2 14.11 -15.81 30.53
C ALA A 2 13.08 -14.79 31.00
N ASP A 3 13.48 -13.90 31.90
CA ASP A 3 12.69 -12.74 32.30
C ASP A 3 12.22 -12.03 31.02
N PRO A 4 10.91 -11.94 30.74
CA PRO A 4 10.42 -11.17 29.60
C PRO A 4 10.64 -9.71 29.98
N GLY A 5 11.87 -9.22 29.78
CA GLY A 5 12.26 -7.85 30.03
C GLY A 5 11.21 -6.92 29.43
N ILE A 6 10.91 -5.83 30.13
CA ILE A 6 9.93 -4.84 29.71
C ILE A 6 10.27 -4.41 28.28
N GLN A 7 9.49 -4.88 27.31
CA GLN A 7 9.60 -4.47 25.93
C GLN A 7 8.91 -3.12 25.79
N VAL A 8 9.61 -2.14 25.24
CA VAL A 8 9.08 -0.80 25.05
C VAL A 8 8.80 -0.59 23.57
N ALA A 9 7.59 -0.15 23.25
CA ALA A 9 7.24 0.26 21.90
C ALA A 9 8.06 1.49 21.51
N ASN A 10 8.87 1.36 20.47
CA ASN A 10 9.70 2.43 19.93
C ASN A 10 9.34 2.70 18.46
N TYR A 11 9.51 3.94 18.06
CA TYR A 11 9.37 4.37 16.67
C TYR A 11 10.47 5.37 16.29
N THR A 12 10.73 5.47 15.00
CA THR A 12 11.64 6.47 14.43
C THR A 12 11.03 6.98 13.14
N ILE A 13 10.99 8.30 12.99
CA ILE A 13 10.47 8.95 11.79
C ILE A 13 11.60 9.73 11.13
N LEU A 14 11.84 9.43 9.86
CA LEU A 14 12.79 10.15 9.04
C LEU A 14 12.02 10.97 8.02
N LEU A 15 12.19 12.28 8.06
CA LEU A 15 11.69 13.23 7.09
C LEU A 15 12.82 13.58 6.12
N ASN A 16 12.61 13.34 4.82
CA ASN A 16 13.59 13.54 3.76
C ASN A 16 14.96 12.90 4.09
N GLY A 17 14.94 11.75 4.78
CA GLY A 17 16.14 11.00 5.18
C GLY A 17 16.81 11.47 6.47
N THR A 18 16.29 12.52 7.11
CA THR A 18 16.79 13.03 8.40
C THR A 18 15.81 12.70 9.51
N GLU A 19 16.30 12.21 10.65
CA GLU A 19 15.44 11.97 11.81
C GLU A 19 14.80 13.28 12.31
N LEU A 20 13.54 13.20 12.73
CA LEU A 20 12.87 14.34 13.35
C LEU A 20 13.64 14.80 14.60
N SER A 21 13.59 16.11 14.87
CA SER A 21 14.16 16.66 16.09
C SER A 21 13.52 16.03 17.34
N ALA A 22 14.25 16.01 18.46
CA ALA A 22 13.70 15.50 19.72
C ALA A 22 12.42 16.24 20.14
N GLU A 23 12.32 17.53 19.83
CA GLU A 23 11.13 18.35 20.07
C GLU A 23 9.92 17.85 19.26
N LEU A 24 10.08 17.66 17.94
CA LEU A 24 9.00 17.16 17.08
C LEU A 24 8.64 15.71 17.42
N THR A 25 9.64 14.90 17.75
CA THR A 25 9.43 13.50 18.14
C THR A 25 8.61 13.39 19.41
N GLY A 26 8.89 14.23 20.41
CA GLY A 26 8.14 14.30 21.66
C GLY A 26 6.73 14.90 21.52
N ALA A 27 6.42 15.54 20.39
CA ALA A 27 5.11 16.08 20.08
C ALA A 27 4.20 15.07 19.35
N ILE A 28 4.70 13.89 18.97
CA ILE A 28 3.89 12.86 18.30
C ILE A 28 2.98 12.18 19.32
N GLU A 29 1.68 12.20 19.02
CA GLU A 29 0.64 11.56 19.82
C GLU A 29 0.26 10.19 19.29
N GLY A 30 0.53 9.93 18.00
CA GLY A 30 0.20 8.67 17.37
C GLY A 30 0.85 8.50 16.01
N VAL A 31 1.23 7.26 15.71
CA VAL A 31 1.72 6.80 14.42
C VAL A 31 0.87 5.61 14.01
N THR A 32 0.15 5.73 12.90
CA THR A 32 -0.72 4.68 12.36
C THR A 32 -0.26 4.31 10.97
N LEU A 33 -0.18 3.02 10.70
CA LEU A 33 0.14 2.41 9.42
C LEU A 33 -1.03 1.53 9.00
N GLU A 34 -1.50 1.70 7.76
CA GLU A 34 -2.49 0.85 7.14
C GLU A 34 -1.91 0.26 5.85
N GLU A 35 -1.75 -1.06 5.83
CA GLU A 35 -1.27 -1.81 4.68
C GLU A 35 -2.32 -2.84 4.28
N GLU A 36 -2.67 -2.86 3.00
CA GLU A 36 -3.60 -3.82 2.44
C GLU A 36 -3.12 -4.25 1.05
N ILE A 37 -3.25 -5.54 0.76
CA ILE A 37 -2.90 -6.07 -0.56
C ILE A 37 -3.76 -5.37 -1.61
N ASN A 38 -3.13 -4.98 -2.72
CA ASN A 38 -3.71 -4.22 -3.81
C ASN A 38 -4.03 -2.76 -3.50
N LEU A 39 -3.90 -2.24 -2.28
CA LEU A 39 -4.09 -0.81 -2.00
C LEU A 39 -2.75 -0.12 -1.71
N PRO A 40 -2.59 1.17 -2.03
CA PRO A 40 -1.46 1.96 -1.55
C PRO A 40 -1.45 1.97 -0.02
N ALA A 41 -0.31 1.66 0.58
CA ALA A 41 -0.15 1.78 2.03
C ALA A 41 -0.32 3.24 2.46
N MET A 42 -1.00 3.46 3.59
CA MET A 42 -1.24 4.78 4.16
C MET A 42 -0.54 4.90 5.51
N PHE A 43 0.03 6.06 5.78
CA PHE A 43 0.39 6.45 7.15
C PHE A 43 -0.39 7.66 7.60
N THR A 44 -0.58 7.72 8.92
CA THR A 44 -1.09 8.89 9.63
C THR A 44 -0.17 9.20 10.81
N LEU A 45 0.35 10.42 10.85
CA LEU A 45 1.10 10.94 11.99
C LEU A 45 0.27 12.03 12.67
N LYS A 46 0.01 11.87 13.96
CA LYS A 46 -0.72 12.86 14.74
C LYS A 46 0.25 13.62 15.64
N PHE A 47 0.27 14.94 15.48
CA PHE A 47 1.15 15.84 16.21
C PHE A 47 0.35 16.78 17.11
N ASN A 48 0.87 17.00 18.32
CA ASN A 48 0.50 18.15 19.13
C ASN A 48 1.20 19.40 18.57
N ILE A 49 0.43 20.41 18.20
CA ILE A 49 0.97 21.64 17.61
C ILE A 49 1.24 22.73 18.64
N VAL A 50 0.98 22.49 19.93
CA VAL A 50 1.17 23.46 21.01
C VAL A 50 2.50 23.20 21.73
N ASP A 51 3.38 24.18 21.70
CA ASP A 51 4.54 24.24 22.60
C ASP A 51 4.14 24.88 23.93
N PHE A 52 3.76 24.06 24.91
CA PHE A 52 3.47 24.57 26.25
C PHE A 52 4.70 25.16 26.96
N ALA A 53 5.92 24.74 26.62
CA ALA A 53 7.14 25.21 27.27
C ALA A 53 7.55 26.61 26.80
N ASN A 54 7.39 26.89 25.49
CA ASN A 54 7.79 28.16 24.88
C ASN A 54 6.61 29.06 24.51
N GLY A 55 5.36 28.61 24.66
CA GLY A 55 4.16 29.38 24.29
C GLY A 55 4.00 29.59 22.78
N ASN A 56 4.59 28.71 21.96
CA ASN A 56 4.64 28.82 20.51
C ASN A 56 3.87 27.68 19.83
N TRP A 57 3.65 27.82 18.52
CA TRP A 57 3.14 26.74 17.68
C TRP A 57 4.31 25.94 17.08
N ARG A 58 4.15 24.62 16.93
CA ARG A 58 5.17 23.70 16.40
C ARG A 58 4.71 23.07 15.09
N GLY A 59 5.60 23.00 14.10
CA GLY A 59 5.41 22.21 12.88
C GLY A 59 4.32 22.70 11.92
N ILE A 60 3.69 23.85 12.18
CA ILE A 60 2.63 24.44 11.34
C ILE A 60 3.14 25.50 10.36
N ASP A 61 4.46 25.69 10.29
CA ASP A 61 5.10 26.69 9.43
C ASP A 61 5.00 26.35 7.92
N LEU A 62 4.53 25.15 7.58
CA LEU A 62 4.55 24.57 6.22
C LEU A 62 5.96 24.53 5.59
N ASP A 63 6.99 24.82 6.39
CA ASP A 63 8.38 24.74 6.01
C ASP A 63 8.99 23.42 6.45
N THR A 64 8.56 22.94 7.61
CA THR A 64 8.95 21.67 8.21
C THR A 64 8.29 20.49 7.49
N PHE A 65 6.98 20.54 7.25
CA PHE A 65 6.25 19.47 6.57
C PHE A 65 5.61 20.00 5.29
N LYS A 66 6.06 19.49 4.14
CA LYS A 66 5.54 19.88 2.82
C LYS A 66 4.87 18.69 2.15
N PRO A 67 3.73 18.88 1.47
CA PRO A 67 3.21 17.88 0.55
C PRO A 67 4.30 17.45 -0.45
N GLY A 68 4.49 16.14 -0.59
CA GLY A 68 5.54 15.53 -1.39
C GLY A 68 6.84 15.21 -0.63
N ASP A 69 7.01 15.65 0.61
CA ASP A 69 8.15 15.24 1.43
C ASP A 69 8.12 13.73 1.69
N SER A 70 9.31 13.12 1.67
CA SER A 70 9.50 11.70 1.90
C SER A 70 9.49 11.40 3.39
N VAL A 71 8.63 10.51 3.84
CA VAL A 71 8.53 10.06 5.24
C VAL A 71 8.83 8.58 5.30
N LYS A 72 9.88 8.19 6.04
CA LYS A 72 10.16 6.79 6.39
C LYS A 72 9.81 6.56 7.85
N ILE A 73 9.01 5.53 8.09
CA ILE A 73 8.51 5.15 9.41
C ILE A 73 9.17 3.84 9.80
N LYS A 74 9.75 3.84 11.01
CA LYS A 74 10.24 2.63 11.67
C LYS A 74 9.47 2.41 12.96
N MET A 75 9.07 1.17 13.24
CA MET A 75 8.36 0.80 14.47
C MET A 75 8.83 -0.57 14.95
N GLY A 76 8.71 -0.83 16.25
CA GLY A 76 9.01 -2.14 16.81
C GLY A 76 9.11 -2.13 18.33
N MET A 77 9.16 -3.32 18.91
CA MET A 77 9.48 -3.50 20.32
C MET A 77 11.00 -3.44 20.49
N ASP A 78 11.48 -2.52 21.33
CA ASP A 78 12.87 -2.18 21.64
C ASP A 78 13.68 -1.66 20.45
N THR A 79 13.76 -2.42 19.36
CA THR A 79 14.49 -2.07 18.13
C THR A 79 13.52 -1.81 16.98
N PRO A 80 13.35 -0.54 16.55
CA PRO A 80 12.50 -0.20 15.40
C PRO A 80 13.02 -0.83 14.10
N LYS A 81 12.09 -1.39 13.31
CA LYS A 81 12.35 -1.90 11.96
C LYS A 81 11.68 -1.00 10.94
N ASP A 82 12.23 -0.94 9.74
CA ASP A 82 11.61 -0.24 8.62
C ASP A 82 10.22 -0.85 8.36
N MET A 83 9.18 0.00 8.42
CA MET A 83 7.81 -0.40 8.17
C MET A 83 7.37 0.05 6.79
N MET A 84 7.46 1.36 6.51
CA MET A 84 7.13 1.90 5.20
C MET A 84 7.93 3.16 4.86
N THR A 85 7.98 3.46 3.57
CA THR A 85 8.36 4.78 3.05
C THR A 85 7.21 5.33 2.21
N GLY A 86 6.76 6.54 2.51
CA GLY A 86 5.71 7.22 1.75
C GLY A 86 5.98 8.70 1.56
N GLU A 87 5.03 9.38 0.94
CA GLU A 87 5.08 10.81 0.62
C GLU A 87 3.89 11.51 1.28
N ILE A 88 4.12 12.69 1.86
CA ILE A 88 3.06 13.49 2.49
C ILE A 88 2.05 13.90 1.41
N ALA A 89 0.78 13.55 1.62
CA ALA A 89 -0.32 13.86 0.72
C ALA A 89 -1.24 14.94 1.28
N ALA A 90 -1.42 15.00 2.60
CA ALA A 90 -2.29 15.98 3.25
C ALA A 90 -1.76 16.37 4.65
N LEU A 91 -2.10 17.60 5.04
CA LEU A 91 -1.87 18.17 6.36
C LEU A 91 -3.21 18.72 6.85
N ASP A 92 -3.83 18.03 7.79
CA ASP A 92 -5.12 18.41 8.37
C ASP A 92 -4.88 19.03 9.76
N LEU A 93 -5.11 20.34 9.89
CA LEU A 93 -4.96 21.05 11.18
C LEU A 93 -6.31 21.20 11.87
N SER A 94 -6.35 20.88 13.16
CA SER A 94 -7.51 21.06 14.03
C SER A 94 -7.12 21.92 15.22
N PHE A 95 -7.78 23.07 15.38
CA PHE A 95 -7.54 24.01 16.48
C PHE A 95 -8.72 23.94 17.46
N GLY A 96 -8.41 23.76 18.75
CA GLY A 96 -9.39 23.63 19.81
C GLY A 96 -8.72 23.54 21.18
N GLU A 97 -9.45 23.02 22.18
CA GLU A 97 -8.90 22.74 23.52
C GLU A 97 -7.63 21.87 23.42
N HIS A 98 -7.65 20.91 22.50
CA HIS A 98 -6.50 20.12 22.11
C HIS A 98 -6.21 20.36 20.63
N SER A 99 -5.19 21.16 20.34
CA SER A 99 -4.83 21.54 18.97
C SER A 99 -3.84 20.55 18.39
N VAL A 100 -4.18 19.96 17.24
CA VAL A 100 -3.42 18.87 16.61
C VAL A 100 -3.28 19.07 15.11
N MET A 101 -2.22 18.48 14.55
CA MET A 101 -2.03 18.34 13.11
C MET A 101 -1.92 16.87 12.76
N GLU A 102 -2.71 16.45 11.78
CA GLU A 102 -2.68 15.11 11.22
C GLU A 102 -1.99 15.16 9.86
N ILE A 103 -0.85 14.48 9.74
CA ILE A 103 -0.15 14.31 8.47
C ILE A 103 -0.56 12.97 7.90
N ARG A 104 -1.15 12.99 6.71
CA ARG A 104 -1.48 11.77 5.94
C ARG A 104 -0.55 11.66 4.75
N GLY A 105 -0.12 10.44 4.48
CA GLY A 105 0.66 10.15 3.29
C GLY A 105 0.47 8.73 2.82
N PHE A 106 0.94 8.48 1.61
CA PHE A 106 0.82 7.18 0.96
C PHE A 106 2.19 6.71 0.47
N ASP A 107 2.34 5.40 0.32
CA ASP A 107 3.46 4.86 -0.44
C ASP A 107 3.44 5.35 -1.90
N LYS A 108 4.50 4.98 -2.64
CA LYS A 108 4.64 5.39 -4.04
C LYS A 108 3.64 4.71 -4.98
N LEU A 109 2.93 3.65 -4.55
CA LEU A 109 1.88 3.02 -5.35
C LEU A 109 0.76 4.01 -5.65
N TYR A 110 0.50 4.96 -4.74
CA TYR A 110 -0.48 6.03 -4.94
C TYR A 110 -0.25 6.84 -6.22
N ARG A 111 1.01 6.98 -6.69
CA ARG A 111 1.33 7.71 -7.93
C ARG A 111 0.65 7.09 -9.16
N LEU A 112 0.41 5.78 -9.16
CA LEU A 112 -0.30 5.09 -10.24
C LEU A 112 -1.78 5.46 -10.32
N LYS A 113 -2.37 5.98 -9.23
CA LYS A 113 -3.76 6.46 -9.20
C LYS A 113 -3.91 7.86 -9.79
N PHE A 114 -2.82 8.59 -10.02
CA PHE A 114 -2.91 9.97 -10.47
C PHE A 114 -3.36 10.08 -11.93
N GLY A 115 -4.56 10.63 -12.12
CA GLY A 115 -5.15 10.89 -13.43
C GLY A 115 -5.59 9.64 -14.18
N THR A 116 -6.33 9.84 -15.26
CA THR A 116 -6.76 8.78 -16.17
C THR A 116 -6.02 8.87 -17.50
N GLN A 117 -5.81 7.72 -18.14
CA GLN A 117 -5.13 7.63 -19.43
C GLN A 117 -6.00 6.93 -20.47
N ARG A 118 -5.76 7.27 -21.74
CA ARG A 118 -6.35 6.59 -22.89
C ARG A 118 -5.24 6.16 -23.85
N ARG A 119 -4.86 4.89 -23.79
CA ARG A 119 -3.77 4.34 -24.63
C ARG A 119 -3.93 2.85 -24.88
N SER A 120 -3.17 2.35 -25.85
CA SER A 120 -3.14 0.94 -26.21
C SER A 120 -1.76 0.33 -26.03
N PHE A 121 -1.72 -0.91 -25.58
CA PHE A 121 -0.54 -1.76 -25.50
C PHE A 121 -0.67 -2.87 -26.54
N LYS A 122 0.31 -3.00 -27.43
CA LYS A 122 0.30 -3.96 -28.54
C LYS A 122 1.40 -4.99 -28.34
N ASP A 123 1.05 -6.26 -28.52
CA ASP A 123 1.99 -7.38 -28.41
C ASP A 123 2.77 -7.39 -27.08
N MET A 124 2.08 -7.08 -25.97
CA MET A 124 2.68 -7.01 -24.63
C MET A 124 2.03 -7.99 -23.66
N LYS A 125 2.81 -8.47 -22.69
CA LYS A 125 2.30 -9.21 -21.54
C LYS A 125 1.81 -8.26 -20.46
N ASP A 126 0.93 -8.75 -19.58
CA ASP A 126 0.47 -7.98 -18.40
C ASP A 126 1.65 -7.59 -17.48
N SER A 127 2.64 -8.48 -17.32
CA SER A 127 3.88 -8.23 -16.58
C SER A 127 4.75 -7.12 -17.19
N ASP A 128 4.82 -7.06 -18.52
CA ASP A 128 5.62 -6.05 -19.23
C ASP A 128 4.94 -4.67 -19.10
N ILE A 129 3.61 -4.64 -19.18
CA ILE A 129 2.84 -3.43 -18.97
C ILE A 129 3.00 -2.95 -17.52
N ALA A 130 2.86 -3.85 -16.54
CA ALA A 130 3.07 -3.52 -15.12
C ALA A 130 4.45 -2.89 -14.87
N ALA A 131 5.52 -3.46 -15.44
CA ALA A 131 6.86 -2.92 -15.33
C ALA A 131 7.03 -1.54 -16.00
N SER A 132 6.45 -1.37 -17.20
CA SER A 132 6.45 -0.09 -17.91
C SER A 132 5.74 1.01 -17.12
N LEU A 133 4.54 0.71 -16.60
CA LEU A 133 3.73 1.67 -15.86
C LEU A 133 4.34 2.07 -14.52
N ALA A 134 4.97 1.11 -13.81
CA ALA A 134 5.72 1.41 -12.60
C ALA A 134 6.92 2.35 -12.90
N SER A 135 7.64 2.09 -13.98
CA SER A 135 8.78 2.92 -14.39
C SER A 135 8.37 4.36 -14.71
N GLU A 136 7.21 4.57 -15.35
CA GLU A 136 6.64 5.90 -15.60
C GLU A 136 6.41 6.70 -14.29
N CYS A 137 6.12 6.02 -13.19
CA CYS A 137 5.91 6.62 -11.87
C CYS A 137 7.19 6.71 -11.01
N GLY A 138 8.34 6.33 -11.56
CA GLY A 138 9.63 6.32 -10.85
C GLY A 138 9.78 5.17 -9.85
N LEU A 139 9.07 4.07 -10.06
CA LEU A 139 9.16 2.84 -9.28
C LEU A 139 10.03 1.81 -10.00
N SER A 140 10.79 1.04 -9.23
CA SER A 140 11.38 -0.21 -9.73
C SER A 140 10.30 -1.28 -9.73
N ALA A 141 10.28 -2.16 -10.73
CA ALA A 141 9.26 -3.19 -10.84
C ALA A 141 9.85 -4.60 -10.70
N GLN A 142 9.20 -5.41 -9.86
CA GLN A 142 9.37 -6.85 -9.81
C GLN A 142 8.04 -7.49 -10.24
N ALA A 143 7.96 -7.86 -11.52
CA ALA A 143 6.77 -8.48 -12.09
C ALA A 143 7.02 -9.95 -12.42
N ASP A 144 6.18 -10.84 -11.90
CA ASP A 144 6.20 -12.26 -12.26
C ASP A 144 5.74 -12.43 -13.72
N ASP A 145 6.42 -13.26 -14.51
CA ASP A 145 6.06 -13.47 -15.91
C ASP A 145 4.64 -14.03 -16.06
N THR A 146 3.79 -13.27 -16.75
CA THR A 146 2.39 -13.63 -17.03
C THR A 146 2.24 -14.55 -18.25
N ARG A 147 3.33 -14.78 -19.01
CA ARG A 147 3.47 -15.66 -20.18
C ARG A 147 2.61 -15.31 -21.40
N THR A 148 1.36 -14.90 -21.20
CA THR A 148 0.40 -14.56 -22.25
C THR A 148 0.73 -13.20 -22.86
N VAL A 149 1.02 -13.19 -24.16
CA VAL A 149 1.20 -11.97 -24.94
C VAL A 149 -0.15 -11.57 -25.53
N HIS A 150 -0.62 -10.36 -25.21
CA HIS A 150 -1.88 -9.85 -25.74
C HIS A 150 -1.62 -9.09 -27.05
N PRO A 151 -2.33 -9.41 -28.15
CA PRO A 151 -2.20 -8.66 -29.40
C PRO A 151 -2.57 -7.18 -29.22
N TYR A 152 -3.57 -6.91 -28.38
CA TYR A 152 -4.05 -5.57 -28.12
C TYR A 152 -4.74 -5.48 -26.76
N LEU A 153 -4.28 -4.57 -25.91
CA LEU A 153 -4.95 -4.13 -24.70
C LEU A 153 -5.19 -2.63 -24.75
N PHE A 154 -6.34 -2.18 -24.24
CA PHE A 154 -6.71 -0.78 -24.25
C PHE A 154 -7.01 -0.30 -22.82
N GLN A 155 -6.26 0.69 -22.36
CA GLN A 155 -6.55 1.44 -21.16
C GLN A 155 -7.55 2.54 -21.54
N ASN A 156 -8.80 2.40 -21.13
CA ASN A 156 -9.87 3.31 -21.52
C ASN A 156 -10.28 4.23 -20.37
N ASN A 157 -9.65 5.40 -20.28
CA ASN A 157 -9.96 6.39 -19.24
C ASN A 157 -9.88 5.81 -17.82
N LEU A 158 -8.88 4.96 -17.60
CA LEU A 158 -8.55 4.38 -16.30
C LEU A 158 -7.22 4.94 -15.83
N SER A 159 -7.03 5.08 -14.52
CA SER A 159 -5.70 5.31 -13.96
C SER A 159 -4.79 4.11 -14.26
N ASN A 160 -3.47 4.29 -14.16
CA ASN A 160 -2.55 3.17 -14.32
C ASN A 160 -2.81 2.10 -13.25
N TYR A 161 -3.13 2.53 -12.03
CA TYR A 161 -3.50 1.66 -10.93
C TYR A 161 -4.76 0.86 -11.23
N ASP A 162 -5.86 1.50 -11.64
CA ASP A 162 -7.13 0.80 -11.87
C ASP A 162 -7.02 -0.18 -13.02
N PHE A 163 -6.30 0.21 -14.08
CA PHE A 163 -6.00 -0.68 -15.19
C PHE A 163 -5.23 -1.92 -14.70
N LEU A 164 -4.12 -1.74 -13.98
CA LEU A 164 -3.33 -2.87 -13.46
C LEU A 164 -4.12 -3.71 -12.46
N LEU A 165 -4.96 -3.12 -11.62
CA LEU A 165 -5.82 -3.84 -10.70
C LEU A 165 -6.82 -4.73 -11.43
N GLU A 166 -7.46 -4.22 -12.49
CA GLU A 166 -8.34 -5.03 -13.35
C GLU A 166 -7.57 -6.17 -14.02
N ARG A 167 -6.34 -5.91 -14.48
CA ARG A 167 -5.50 -6.95 -15.07
C ARG A 167 -5.13 -8.01 -14.04
N ALA A 168 -4.66 -7.60 -12.87
CA ALA A 168 -4.25 -8.48 -11.78
C ALA A 168 -5.38 -9.42 -11.35
N LYS A 169 -6.58 -8.86 -11.11
CA LYS A 169 -7.78 -9.64 -10.74
C LYS A 169 -8.15 -10.70 -11.77
N ARG A 170 -7.97 -10.43 -13.07
CA ARG A 170 -8.31 -11.38 -14.15
C ARG A 170 -7.38 -12.59 -14.19
N ILE A 171 -6.14 -12.45 -13.72
CA ILE A 171 -5.11 -13.50 -13.81
C ILE A 171 -4.71 -14.07 -12.45
N GLY A 172 -5.39 -13.67 -11.36
CA GLY A 172 -5.06 -14.10 -10.00
C GLY A 172 -3.71 -13.55 -9.52
N TYR A 173 -3.42 -12.29 -9.86
CA TYR A 173 -2.22 -11.57 -9.41
C TYR A 173 -2.61 -10.51 -8.38
N GLU A 174 -1.62 -10.10 -7.59
CA GLU A 174 -1.71 -9.06 -6.58
C GLU A 174 -0.65 -7.98 -6.81
N MET A 175 -0.95 -6.80 -6.28
CA MET A 175 -0.09 -5.62 -6.33
C MET A 175 0.26 -5.17 -4.91
N LEU A 176 1.52 -4.86 -4.67
CA LEU A 176 1.97 -4.19 -3.46
C LEU A 176 3.21 -3.36 -3.75
N ASN A 177 3.58 -2.47 -2.84
CA ASN A 177 4.82 -1.73 -2.90
C ASN A 177 5.61 -1.96 -1.61
N ASP A 178 6.90 -2.25 -1.75
CA ASP A 178 7.86 -2.26 -0.64
C ASP A 178 8.94 -1.23 -0.95
N ASP A 179 8.98 -0.15 -0.17
CA ASP A 179 9.85 1.01 -0.37
C ASP A 179 9.77 1.58 -1.81
N LYS A 180 10.72 1.20 -2.67
CA LYS A 180 10.82 1.64 -4.08
C LYS A 180 10.47 0.55 -5.09
N THR A 181 10.13 -0.63 -4.63
CA THR A 181 9.87 -1.81 -5.46
C THR A 181 8.39 -2.10 -5.50
N PHE A 182 7.81 -1.89 -6.68
CA PHE A 182 6.47 -2.31 -7.03
C PHE A 182 6.49 -3.80 -7.39
N PHE A 183 5.66 -4.59 -6.72
CA PHE A 183 5.46 -6.00 -7.02
C PHE A 183 4.17 -6.21 -7.79
N PHE A 184 4.26 -6.95 -8.89
CA PHE A 184 3.14 -7.46 -9.64
C PHE A 184 3.30 -8.98 -9.75
N ARG A 185 2.73 -9.72 -8.80
CA ARG A 185 3.05 -11.15 -8.60
C ARG A 185 1.79 -11.99 -8.50
N LYS A 186 1.92 -13.31 -8.62
CA LYS A 186 0.78 -14.22 -8.40
C LYS A 186 0.23 -14.08 -6.98
N SER A 187 -1.07 -14.31 -6.80
CA SER A 187 -1.70 -14.41 -5.48
C SER A 187 -0.95 -15.42 -4.62
N GLN A 188 -0.77 -15.09 -3.35
CA GLN A 188 -0.07 -15.92 -2.36
C GLN A 188 -1.05 -16.68 -1.46
N GLU A 189 -2.35 -16.64 -1.73
CA GLU A 189 -3.41 -17.24 -0.91
C GLU A 189 -3.21 -18.74 -0.66
N ASP A 190 -2.68 -19.49 -1.63
CA ASP A 190 -2.44 -20.94 -1.52
C ASP A 190 -1.11 -21.32 -0.84
N LYS A 191 -0.34 -20.36 -0.33
CA LYS A 191 0.94 -20.66 0.31
C LYS A 191 0.75 -21.23 1.72
N ALA A 192 1.75 -22.01 2.14
CA ALA A 192 1.83 -22.51 3.51
C ALA A 192 1.82 -21.32 4.51
N PRO A 193 1.15 -21.48 5.66
CA PRO A 193 1.13 -20.45 6.70
C PRO A 193 2.53 -19.98 7.07
N ALA A 194 2.76 -18.68 7.06
CA ALA A 194 4.05 -18.09 7.42
C ALA A 194 4.30 -18.16 8.94
N THR A 195 3.25 -18.17 9.75
CA THR A 195 3.31 -18.23 11.21
C THR A 195 2.06 -18.89 11.78
N THR A 196 2.17 -19.42 13.00
CA THR A 196 1.04 -19.92 13.80
C THR A 196 0.88 -18.99 15.00
N LEU A 197 -0.34 -18.55 15.27
CA LEU A 197 -0.69 -17.69 16.40
C LEU A 197 -1.75 -18.37 17.26
N GLU A 198 -1.56 -18.37 18.57
CA GLU A 198 -2.49 -18.96 19.53
C GLU A 198 -3.42 -17.89 20.12
N TYR A 199 -4.74 -18.10 20.02
CA TYR A 199 -5.72 -17.18 20.59
C TYR A 199 -5.66 -17.19 22.12
N GLY A 200 -5.56 -16.01 22.72
CA GLY A 200 -5.38 -15.84 24.17
C GLY A 200 -3.93 -15.89 24.66
N LEU A 201 -2.97 -16.20 23.78
CA LEU A 201 -1.53 -16.04 24.05
C LEU A 201 -0.93 -14.94 23.16
N ASP A 202 -1.05 -15.10 21.85
CA ASP A 202 -0.48 -14.19 20.86
C ASP A 202 -1.48 -13.14 20.37
N LEU A 203 -2.79 -13.46 20.47
CA LEU A 203 -3.88 -12.60 20.00
C LEU A 203 -4.77 -12.15 21.16
N ASP A 204 -4.92 -10.83 21.29
CA ASP A 204 -5.86 -10.20 22.23
C ASP A 204 -7.32 -10.32 21.75
N ARG A 205 -7.56 -10.13 20.44
CA ARG A 205 -8.90 -10.16 19.85
C ARG A 205 -8.90 -10.86 18.49
N LEU A 206 -9.84 -11.79 18.30
CA LEU A 206 -10.08 -12.48 17.04
C LEU A 206 -11.54 -12.28 16.61
N SER A 207 -11.75 -11.85 15.37
CA SER A 207 -13.08 -11.69 14.77
C SER A 207 -13.12 -12.42 13.44
N LEU A 208 -13.97 -13.44 13.35
CA LEU A 208 -14.11 -14.29 12.18
C LEU A 208 -15.50 -14.10 11.57
N GLN A 209 -15.55 -13.99 10.25
CA GLN A 209 -16.81 -13.91 9.50
C GLN A 209 -16.81 -14.99 8.42
N LEU A 210 -17.76 -15.91 8.50
CA LEU A 210 -18.05 -16.84 7.40
C LEU A 210 -19.12 -16.20 6.51
N LYS A 211 -18.74 -15.86 5.28
CA LYS A 211 -19.68 -15.40 4.26
C LYS A 211 -19.89 -16.52 3.26
N MET A 212 -21.09 -17.09 3.24
CA MET A 212 -21.50 -17.99 2.16
C MET A 212 -21.91 -17.13 0.97
N LEU A 213 -20.95 -16.85 0.09
CA LEU A 213 -21.29 -16.42 -1.27
C LEU A 213 -21.90 -17.64 -1.98
N LEU A 214 -22.84 -17.40 -2.90
CA LEU A 214 -23.35 -18.45 -3.78
C LEU A 214 -22.20 -18.93 -4.67
N GLU A 215 -21.43 -19.90 -4.19
CA GLU A 215 -20.45 -20.62 -4.99
C GLU A 215 -21.23 -21.53 -5.95
N GLY A 216 -21.25 -21.14 -7.23
CA GLY A 216 -21.65 -22.07 -8.27
C GLY A 216 -20.67 -23.23 -8.26
N SER A 217 -21.18 -24.47 -8.28
CA SER A 217 -20.35 -25.68 -8.27
C SER A 217 -19.51 -25.88 -9.54
N GLU A 218 -19.77 -25.08 -10.58
CA GLU A 218 -19.07 -25.13 -11.87
C GLU A 218 -19.12 -23.73 -12.50
N ILE A 219 -17.98 -23.24 -12.97
CA ILE A 219 -17.90 -22.00 -13.76
C ILE A 219 -17.60 -22.37 -15.21
N GLU A 220 -18.56 -22.16 -16.11
CA GLU A 220 -18.35 -22.29 -17.54
C GLU A 220 -18.04 -20.92 -18.17
N ILE A 221 -16.83 -20.74 -18.66
CA ILE A 221 -16.43 -19.57 -19.44
C ILE A 221 -16.63 -19.89 -20.92
N ARG A 222 -17.48 -19.11 -21.60
CA ARG A 222 -17.72 -19.23 -23.04
C ARG A 222 -17.10 -18.07 -23.81
N GLY A 223 -16.53 -18.38 -24.96
CA GLY A 223 -15.99 -17.43 -25.92
C GLY A 223 -16.33 -17.84 -27.35
N TRP A 224 -16.03 -16.96 -28.30
CA TRP A 224 -16.29 -17.22 -29.72
C TRP A 224 -14.98 -17.16 -30.51
N ASP A 225 -14.67 -18.22 -31.26
CA ASP A 225 -13.58 -18.21 -32.21
C ASP A 225 -14.04 -17.53 -33.51
N ILE A 226 -13.57 -16.29 -33.76
CA ILE A 226 -13.93 -15.55 -34.98
C ILE A 226 -13.45 -16.26 -36.25
N LYS A 227 -12.30 -16.95 -36.20
CA LYS A 227 -11.72 -17.63 -37.38
C LYS A 227 -12.45 -18.92 -37.70
N LYS A 228 -12.75 -19.73 -36.68
CA LYS A 228 -13.46 -21.00 -36.84
C LYS A 228 -14.98 -20.87 -36.86
N LYS A 229 -15.50 -19.70 -36.47
CA LYS A 229 -16.94 -19.41 -36.32
C LYS A 229 -17.64 -20.45 -35.43
N SER A 230 -17.03 -20.75 -34.29
CA SER A 230 -17.51 -21.76 -33.35
C SER A 230 -17.34 -21.29 -31.90
N ASP A 231 -18.14 -21.85 -31.01
CA ASP A 231 -18.00 -21.64 -29.57
C ASP A 231 -16.71 -22.27 -29.04
N ILE A 232 -16.13 -21.62 -28.03
CA ILE A 232 -15.08 -22.15 -27.17
C ILE A 232 -15.66 -22.16 -25.76
N SER A 233 -15.58 -23.28 -25.04
CA SER A 233 -15.93 -23.34 -23.62
C SER A 233 -14.78 -23.88 -22.79
N GLY A 234 -14.61 -23.31 -21.59
CA GLY A 234 -13.73 -23.81 -20.54
C GLY A 234 -14.53 -23.98 -19.25
N LYS A 235 -14.31 -25.07 -18.53
CA LYS A 235 -14.96 -25.38 -17.26
C LYS A 235 -13.90 -25.38 -16.16
N ALA A 236 -14.20 -24.72 -15.05
CA ALA A 236 -13.40 -24.71 -13.82
C ALA A 236 -14.29 -25.05 -12.63
#